data_AF-A0A7J6AHZ6-F1
#
_entry.id   AF-A0A7J6AHZ6-F1
#
_cell.length_a   1.000
_cell.length_b   1.000
_cell.length_c   1.000
_cell.angle_alpha   90.00
_cell.angle_beta   90.00
_cell.angle_gamma   90.00
#
_symmetry.space_group_name_H-M   'P 1'
#
loop_
_entity.id
_entity.type
_entity.pdbx_description
1 polymer ?
#
loop_
_entity_poly.entity_id
_entity_poly.type
_entity_poly.pdbx_seq_one_letter_code
_entity_poly.pdbx_strand_id
1 'polypeptide(L)'
;MVLFYPIICHCIFTLLSPGLSLLLIKGVLCRGENSVEKHLEMGKKLLAAGQLADALSHLHAAVDGDPKNYLAYYRRSTVYLATGKSKSALADLCKVLDLKSDFTSVSFTPW
;
A
#
# COMPACT_ATOMS: atom_id res chain seq x y z
N MET A 1 33.13 -3.86 -9.81
CA MET A 1 32.14 -4.66 -9.04
C MET A 1 31.51 -3.73 -8.02
N VAL A 2 30.27 -3.29 -8.27
CA VAL A 2 29.60 -2.23 -7.50
C VAL A 2 28.99 -2.84 -6.23
N LEU A 3 29.53 -2.47 -5.07
CA LEU A 3 29.03 -2.87 -3.76
C LEU A 3 28.12 -1.77 -3.18
N PHE A 4 26.95 -2.22 -2.74
CA PHE A 4 26.01 -1.64 -1.79
C PHE A 4 26.56 -0.55 -0.86
N TYR A 5 25.87 0.60 -0.75
CA TYR A 5 25.37 1.21 0.52
C TYR A 5 24.83 2.65 0.30
N PRO A 6 23.51 2.91 0.39
CA PRO A 6 22.98 4.25 0.60
C PRO A 6 22.33 4.37 1.98
N ILE A 7 23.08 4.10 3.06
CA ILE A 7 22.52 4.11 4.44
C ILE A 7 23.36 4.92 5.44
N ILE A 8 24.47 5.55 5.03
CA ILE A 8 25.40 6.18 6.01
C ILE A 8 25.17 7.68 6.20
N CYS A 9 24.26 8.32 5.45
CA CYS A 9 24.04 9.77 5.58
C CYS A 9 23.02 10.18 6.67
N HIS A 10 22.67 9.30 7.61
CA HIS A 10 21.60 9.54 8.60
C HIS A 10 22.07 9.67 10.06
N CYS A 11 23.38 9.75 10.32
CA CYS A 11 23.90 9.73 11.71
C CYS A 11 24.49 11.05 12.23
N ILE A 12 24.60 12.13 11.43
CA ILE A 12 25.30 13.35 11.88
C ILE A 12 24.35 14.55 12.11
N PHE A 13 23.10 14.51 11.62
CA PHE A 13 22.22 15.69 11.68
C PHE A 13 21.23 15.70 12.87
N THR A 14 21.17 14.65 13.68
CA THR A 14 20.14 14.45 14.72
C THR A 14 20.45 15.03 16.09
N LEU A 15 21.52 15.80 16.28
CA LEU A 15 21.97 16.19 17.63
C LEU A 15 21.70 17.64 18.06
N LEU A 16 20.95 18.46 17.32
CA LEU A 16 20.72 19.84 17.79
C LEU A 16 19.38 20.47 17.39
N SER A 17 18.24 19.93 17.86
CA SER A 17 17.05 20.73 18.22
C SER A 17 15.98 19.87 18.90
N PRO A 18 15.66 20.07 20.19
CA PRO A 18 14.47 19.51 20.80
C PRO A 18 13.33 20.52 20.63
N GLY A 19 12.39 20.25 19.73
CA GLY A 19 11.13 20.96 19.68
C GLY A 19 10.73 21.45 18.30
N LEU A 20 9.49 21.11 17.95
CA LEU A 20 8.67 21.79 16.96
C LEU A 20 9.05 21.57 15.48
N SER A 21 8.64 20.43 14.93
CA SER A 21 8.07 20.35 13.57
C SER A 21 7.52 18.95 13.28
N LEU A 22 6.37 18.62 13.88
CA LEU A 22 5.50 17.49 13.53
C LEU A 22 4.95 17.58 12.08
N LEU A 23 5.52 18.41 11.21
CA LEU A 23 4.90 18.84 9.95
C LEU A 23 5.89 19.00 8.79
N LEU A 24 6.98 18.23 8.76
CA LEU A 24 7.82 18.19 7.57
C LEU A 24 7.94 16.76 7.05
N ILE A 25 7.12 16.49 6.04
CA ILE A 25 7.54 15.73 4.87
C ILE A 25 7.81 14.24 5.18
N LYS A 26 6.70 13.46 5.26
CA LYS A 26 6.67 12.06 4.79
C LYS A 26 6.91 12.02 3.26
N GLY A 27 7.97 12.66 2.80
CA GLY A 27 8.42 12.68 1.42
C GLY A 27 9.63 11.77 1.33
N VAL A 28 9.41 10.61 0.72
CA VAL A 28 10.34 9.77 -0.04
C VAL A 28 9.73 8.36 -0.01
N LEU A 29 8.75 8.13 -0.89
CA LEU A 29 8.36 6.80 -1.34
C LEU A 29 8.51 6.70 -2.87
N CYS A 30 9.48 7.42 -3.46
CA CYS A 30 9.77 7.32 -4.89
C CYS A 30 10.61 6.08 -5.26
N ARG A 31 10.38 4.92 -4.62
CA ARG A 31 11.06 3.67 -4.99
C ARG A 31 10.16 2.42 -4.98
N GLY A 32 8.84 2.60 -4.91
CA GLY A 32 7.86 1.49 -4.86
C GLY A 32 6.93 1.38 -6.07
N GLU A 33 6.44 2.51 -6.62
CA GLU A 33 5.28 2.53 -7.54
C GLU A 33 5.43 1.64 -8.78
N ASN A 34 6.58 1.66 -9.46
CA ASN A 34 6.78 0.86 -10.67
C ASN A 34 6.77 -0.65 -10.40
N SER A 35 7.19 -1.07 -9.20
CA SER A 35 7.13 -2.48 -8.79
C SER A 35 5.73 -2.86 -8.30
N VAL A 36 5.03 -1.93 -7.62
CA VAL A 36 3.64 -2.12 -7.17
C VAL A 36 2.71 -2.31 -8.36
N GLU A 37 2.77 -1.44 -9.36
CA GLU A 37 1.94 -1.52 -10.57
C GLU A 37 2.14 -2.87 -11.29
N LYS A 38 3.40 -3.31 -11.40
CA LYS A 38 3.74 -4.62 -11.97
C LYS A 38 3.11 -5.76 -11.17
N HIS A 39 3.18 -5.71 -9.84
CA HIS A 39 2.56 -6.70 -8.98
C HIS A 39 1.03 -6.70 -9.07
N LEU A 40 0.40 -5.52 -9.23
CA LEU A 40 -1.05 -5.40 -9.47
C LEU A 40 -1.47 -6.03 -10.80
N GLU A 41 -0.72 -5.78 -11.86
CA GLU A 41 -0.98 -6.35 -13.18
C GLU A 41 -0.78 -7.88 -13.18
N MET A 42 0.24 -8.38 -12.50
CA MET A 42 0.46 -9.82 -12.34
C MET A 42 -0.67 -10.46 -11.50
N GLY A 43 -1.05 -9.84 -10.38
CA GLY A 43 -2.17 -10.29 -9.55
C GLY A 43 -3.49 -10.35 -10.34
N LYS A 44 -3.74 -9.37 -11.22
CA LYS A 44 -4.90 -9.36 -12.13
C LYS A 44 -4.87 -10.53 -13.11
N LYS A 45 -3.72 -10.78 -13.76
CA LYS A 45 -3.57 -11.89 -14.71
C LYS A 45 -3.75 -13.24 -14.02
N LEU A 46 -3.17 -13.42 -12.85
CA LEU A 46 -3.28 -14.64 -12.06
C LEU A 46 -4.70 -14.88 -11.54
N LEU A 47 -5.40 -13.82 -11.12
CA LEU A 47 -6.82 -13.90 -10.77
C LEU A 47 -7.65 -14.37 -11.97
N ALA A 48 -7.42 -13.82 -13.17
CA ALA A 48 -8.09 -14.26 -14.39
C ALA A 48 -7.73 -15.71 -14.79
N ALA A 49 -6.52 -16.16 -14.47
CA ALA A 49 -6.07 -17.53 -14.65
C ALA A 49 -6.57 -18.50 -13.57
N GLY A 50 -7.26 -18.02 -12.53
CA GLY A 50 -7.71 -18.84 -11.39
C GLY A 50 -6.59 -19.23 -10.41
N GLN A 51 -5.37 -18.70 -10.56
CA GLN A 51 -4.25 -18.92 -9.66
C GLN A 51 -4.38 -18.00 -8.43
N LEU A 52 -5.34 -18.29 -7.57
CA LEU A 52 -5.70 -17.43 -6.43
C LEU A 52 -4.56 -17.30 -5.40
N ALA A 53 -3.81 -18.37 -5.16
CA ALA A 53 -2.70 -18.36 -4.19
C ALA A 53 -1.55 -17.45 -4.65
N ASP A 54 -1.11 -17.59 -5.90
CA ASP A 54 -0.05 -16.76 -6.48
C ASP A 54 -0.49 -15.29 -6.60
N ALA A 55 -1.76 -15.06 -6.98
CA ALA A 55 -2.34 -13.74 -7.01
C ALA A 55 -2.27 -13.05 -5.64
N LEU A 56 -2.58 -13.75 -4.55
CA LEU A 56 -2.47 -13.19 -3.19
C LEU A 56 -1.04 -12.79 -2.84
N SER A 57 -0.04 -13.60 -3.18
CA SER A 57 1.37 -13.27 -2.90
C SER A 57 1.79 -11.98 -3.59
N HIS A 58 1.45 -11.81 -4.88
CA HIS A 58 1.76 -10.57 -5.58
C HIS A 58 0.98 -9.37 -5.05
N LEU A 59 -0.28 -9.56 -4.66
CA LEU A 59 -1.09 -8.47 -4.11
C LEU A 59 -0.65 -8.07 -2.70
N HIS A 60 -0.10 -8.99 -1.89
CA HIS A 60 0.55 -8.63 -0.63
C HIS A 60 1.76 -7.73 -0.88
N ALA A 61 2.65 -8.10 -1.80
CA ALA A 61 3.80 -7.28 -2.16
C ALA A 61 3.38 -5.89 -2.71
N ALA A 62 2.26 -5.82 -3.43
CA ALA A 62 1.71 -4.55 -3.90
C ALA A 62 1.22 -3.66 -2.74
N VAL A 63 0.53 -4.23 -1.74
CA VAL A 63 0.07 -3.50 -0.55
C VAL A 63 1.25 -3.04 0.31
N ASP A 64 2.28 -3.86 0.47
CA ASP A 64 3.49 -3.49 1.22
C ASP A 64 4.29 -2.40 0.52
N GLY A 65 4.29 -2.40 -0.82
CA GLY A 65 4.98 -1.40 -1.63
C GLY A 65 4.27 -0.05 -1.70
N ASP A 66 2.93 -0.04 -1.72
CA ASP A 66 2.13 1.17 -1.58
C ASP A 66 0.88 0.93 -0.71
N PRO A 67 0.96 1.25 0.59
CA PRO A 67 -0.15 1.04 1.51
C PRO A 67 -1.30 2.05 1.31
N LYS A 68 -1.13 3.07 0.46
CA LYS A 68 -2.18 4.03 0.11
C LYS A 68 -2.92 3.65 -1.17
N ASN A 69 -2.46 2.64 -1.88
CA ASN A 69 -3.09 2.21 -3.12
C ASN A 69 -4.35 1.39 -2.85
N TYR A 70 -5.51 2.04 -2.97
CA TYR A 70 -6.82 1.37 -2.80
C TYR A 70 -7.02 0.21 -3.79
N LEU A 71 -6.40 0.26 -4.99
CA LEU A 71 -6.55 -0.78 -6.00
C LEU A 71 -5.91 -2.09 -5.54
N ALA A 72 -4.83 -2.04 -4.76
CA ALA A 72 -4.17 -3.21 -4.20
C ALA A 72 -5.09 -3.95 -3.22
N TYR A 73 -5.69 -3.22 -2.28
CA TYR A 73 -6.68 -3.78 -1.35
C TYR A 73 -7.92 -4.29 -2.07
N TYR A 74 -8.43 -3.56 -3.06
CA TYR A 74 -9.59 -3.98 -3.84
C TYR A 74 -9.33 -5.31 -4.56
N ARG A 75 -8.22 -5.43 -5.29
CA ARG A 75 -7.87 -6.67 -6.00
C ARG A 75 -7.65 -7.83 -5.01
N ARG A 76 -7.00 -7.57 -3.88
CA ARG A 76 -6.78 -8.59 -2.83
C ARG A 76 -8.08 -9.08 -2.24
N SER A 77 -9.03 -8.16 -2.00
CA SER A 77 -10.37 -8.49 -1.53
C SER A 77 -11.12 -9.38 -2.52
N THR A 78 -10.99 -9.13 -3.84
CA THR A 78 -11.59 -9.99 -4.87
C THR A 78 -11.06 -11.41 -4.81
N VAL A 79 -9.75 -11.58 -4.62
CA VAL A 79 -9.15 -12.91 -4.44
C VAL A 79 -9.62 -13.56 -3.13
N TYR A 80 -9.79 -12.79 -2.05
CA TYR A 80 -10.35 -13.30 -0.81
C TYR A 80 -11.80 -13.76 -0.93
N LEU A 81 -12.62 -13.03 -1.69
CA LEU A 81 -13.99 -13.46 -2.01
C LEU A 81 -13.98 -14.75 -2.83
N ALA A 82 -13.10 -14.84 -3.84
CA ALA A 82 -12.96 -16.04 -4.66
C ALA A 82 -12.45 -17.27 -3.87
N THR A 83 -11.71 -17.06 -2.78
CA THR A 83 -11.22 -18.13 -1.88
C THR A 83 -12.14 -18.40 -0.69
N GLY A 84 -13.31 -17.74 -0.61
CA GLY A 84 -14.27 -17.91 0.49
C GLY A 84 -13.86 -17.23 1.82
N LYS A 85 -12.81 -16.42 1.81
CA LYS A 85 -12.29 -15.69 2.97
C LYS A 85 -12.97 -14.33 3.14
N SER A 86 -14.30 -14.33 3.22
CA SER A 86 -15.11 -13.10 3.22
C SER A 86 -14.78 -12.13 4.37
N LYS A 87 -14.37 -12.63 5.54
CA LYS A 87 -13.96 -11.79 6.67
C LYS A 87 -12.72 -10.93 6.34
N SER A 88 -11.72 -11.53 5.69
CA SER A 88 -10.52 -10.82 5.25
C SER A 88 -10.83 -9.86 4.10
N ALA A 89 -11.71 -10.26 3.18
CA ALA A 89 -12.17 -9.39 2.09
C ALA A 89 -12.87 -8.13 2.61
N LEU A 90 -13.72 -8.26 3.64
CA LEU A 90 -14.40 -7.11 4.24
C LEU A 90 -13.42 -6.12 4.87
N ALA A 91 -12.40 -6.61 5.59
CA ALA A 91 -11.37 -5.73 6.17
C ALA A 91 -10.63 -4.93 5.09
N ASP A 92 -10.28 -5.57 3.96
CA ASP A 92 -9.65 -4.90 2.82
C ASP A 92 -10.59 -3.90 2.15
N LEU A 93 -11.87 -4.24 1.98
CA LEU A 93 -12.88 -3.34 1.43
C LEU A 93 -13.13 -2.13 2.33
N CYS A 94 -13.13 -2.30 3.66
CA CYS A 94 -13.19 -1.18 4.59
C CYS A 94 -12.02 -0.21 4.37
N LYS A 95 -10.80 -0.73 4.13
CA LYS A 95 -9.65 0.12 3.77
C LYS A 95 -9.79 0.81 2.43
N VAL A 96 -10.38 0.14 1.43
CA VAL A 96 -10.70 0.79 0.15
C VAL A 96 -11.66 1.95 0.35
N LEU A 97 -12.68 1.76 1.21
CA LEU A 97 -13.64 2.80 1.55
C LEU A 97 -12.98 3.95 2.33
N ASP A 98 -12.10 3.67 3.30
CA ASP A 98 -11.34 4.69 4.03
C ASP A 98 -10.50 5.54 3.05
N LEU A 99 -9.73 4.89 2.18
CA LEU A 99 -8.84 5.55 1.21
C LEU A 99 -9.59 6.32 0.13
N LYS A 100 -10.76 5.83 -0.32
CA LYS A 100 -11.63 6.54 -1.26
C LYS A 100 -12.46 7.62 -0.57
N SER A 101 -12.76 7.47 0.71
CA SER A 101 -13.43 8.49 1.52
C SER A 101 -12.54 9.69 1.77
N ASP A 102 -11.21 9.54 1.75
CA ASP A 102 -10.28 10.69 1.74
C ASP A 102 -10.39 11.53 0.44
N PHE A 103 -10.89 10.97 -0.68
CA PHE A 103 -11.30 11.79 -1.84
C PHE A 103 -12.64 12.51 -1.61
N THR A 104 -13.44 11.99 -0.69
CA THR A 104 -14.76 12.52 -0.29
C THR A 104 -14.65 13.17 1.08
N SER A 105 -13.60 13.97 1.29
CA SER A 105 -13.51 14.91 2.42
C SER A 105 -14.53 16.05 2.26
N VAL A 106 -15.80 15.71 2.09
CA VAL A 106 -16.89 16.47 2.66
C VAL A 106 -17.32 15.61 3.85
N SER A 107 -16.72 15.93 4.99
CA SER A 107 -17.22 15.55 6.31
C SER A 107 -18.74 15.76 6.30
N PHE A 108 -19.52 14.69 6.20
CA PHE A 108 -20.93 14.75 6.55
C PHE A 108 -20.96 14.81 8.07
N THR A 109 -20.79 16.00 8.62
CA THR A 109 -21.05 16.29 10.04
C THR A 109 -22.57 16.41 10.20
N PRO A 110 -23.25 15.46 10.86
CA PRO A 110 -24.62 15.68 11.28
C PRO A 110 -24.60 16.44 12.60
N TRP A 111 -25.04 17.70 12.58
CA TRP A 111 -25.59 18.42 13.73
C TRP A 111 -26.94 18.99 13.33
#